data_AF-A0A023BXX4-F1
#
_entry.id   AF-A0A023BXX4-F1
#
_cell.length_a   1.000
_cell.length_b   1.000
_cell.length_c   1.000
_cell.angle_alpha   90.00
_cell.angle_beta   90.00
_cell.angle_gamma   90.00
#
_symmetry.space_group_name_H-M   'P 1'
#
loop_
_entity.id
_entity.type
_entity.pdbx_description
1 polymer ?
#
loop_
_entity_poly.entity_id
_entity_poly.type
_entity_poly.pdbx_seq_one_letter_code
_entity_poly.pdbx_strand_id
1 'polypeptide(L)'
;MKKISIITAICVVLFSFETVSAQEVEEVLPITKTEASTNQQDYKQVKIDKLSEIIKAAVEKDFPEARISEAYTDKIGNYKLILAIGNDTKTVYTNARGEWFDPNKKG
;
A
#
# COMPACT_ATOMS: atom_id res chain seq x y z
N MET A 1 10.11 58.46 20.30
CA MET A 1 8.68 58.44 20.65
C MET A 1 7.83 58.79 19.44
N LYS A 2 7.10 57.83 18.84
CA LYS A 2 5.78 58.11 18.22
C LYS A 2 5.03 56.81 17.83
N LYS A 3 4.02 56.48 18.64
CA LYS A 3 2.64 56.06 18.31
C LYS A 3 2.41 54.70 17.59
N ILE A 4 1.60 53.90 18.27
CA ILE A 4 1.04 52.59 17.95
C ILE A 4 -0.16 52.73 16.99
N SER A 5 -0.42 51.71 16.17
CA SER A 5 -1.77 51.27 15.69
C SER A 5 -1.61 49.82 15.17
N ILE A 6 -1.95 48.77 15.95
CA ILE A 6 -3.23 48.02 15.93
C ILE A 6 -3.90 47.98 14.55
N ILE A 7 -3.89 46.80 13.92
CA ILE A 7 -5.06 46.25 13.19
C ILE A 7 -5.03 44.72 13.35
N THR A 8 -6.13 44.24 13.91
CA THR A 8 -6.59 42.87 14.06
C THR A 8 -6.91 42.26 12.70
N ALA A 9 -6.42 41.06 12.43
CA ALA A 9 -7.02 40.14 11.46
C ALA A 9 -7.14 38.75 12.09
N ILE A 10 -8.41 38.36 12.26
CA ILE A 10 -8.93 37.11 12.78
C ILE A 10 -8.52 35.94 11.88
N CYS A 11 -8.03 34.86 12.46
CA CYS A 11 -8.23 33.50 11.94
C CYS A 11 -8.35 32.52 13.11
N VAL A 12 -9.61 32.29 13.49
CA VAL A 12 -10.24 31.01 13.89
C VAL A 12 -9.31 29.93 14.46
N VAL A 13 -9.42 29.74 15.77
CA VAL A 13 -9.15 28.47 16.43
C VAL A 13 -10.32 27.52 16.17
N LEU A 14 -10.08 26.36 15.54
CA LEU A 14 -10.95 25.20 15.67
C LEU A 14 -10.13 23.91 15.67
N PHE A 15 -10.11 23.31 16.86
CA PHE A 15 -10.23 21.87 17.14
C PHE A 15 -9.11 20.91 16.71
N SER A 16 -8.45 20.40 17.75
CA SER A 16 -7.56 19.25 17.77
C SER A 16 -8.22 17.99 17.19
N PHE A 17 -7.46 17.26 16.38
CA PHE A 17 -7.57 15.80 16.34
C PHE A 17 -6.19 15.23 16.66
N GLU A 18 -6.03 14.82 17.91
CA GLU A 18 -4.99 13.87 18.29
C GLU A 18 -5.42 12.51 17.74
N THR A 19 -4.59 11.93 16.88
CA THR A 19 -4.58 10.47 16.70
C THR A 19 -3.25 9.97 17.23
N VAL A 20 -3.29 9.57 18.50
CA VAL A 20 -2.38 8.58 19.06
C VAL A 20 -2.44 7.35 18.15
N SER A 21 -1.29 6.97 17.61
CA SER A 21 -1.05 5.59 17.17
C SER A 21 0.04 5.05 18.08
N ALA A 22 -0.36 4.73 19.31
CA ALA A 22 0.34 3.75 20.12
C ALA A 22 -0.01 2.38 19.53
N GLN A 23 0.84 1.89 18.64
CA GLN A 23 1.06 0.45 18.51
C GLN A 23 2.49 0.21 18.97
N GLU A 24 2.61 0.01 20.28
CA GLU A 24 3.61 -0.89 20.82
C GLU A 24 3.13 -2.30 20.48
N VAL A 25 4.01 -3.15 19.90
CA VAL A 25 4.18 -4.57 20.23
C VAL A 25 5.17 -5.21 19.24
N GLU A 26 6.25 -5.71 19.86
CA GLU A 26 7.14 -6.82 19.51
C GLU A 26 7.99 -6.81 18.23
N GLU A 27 9.28 -6.62 18.50
CA GLU A 27 10.39 -7.33 17.87
C GLU A 27 10.13 -8.86 17.82
N VAL A 28 9.82 -9.42 16.64
CA VAL A 28 10.03 -10.84 16.35
C VAL A 28 10.60 -11.00 14.94
N LEU A 29 11.93 -11.13 14.89
CA LEU A 29 12.76 -11.87 13.92
C LEU A 29 12.66 -11.55 12.42
N PRO A 30 13.82 -11.48 11.71
CA PRO A 30 13.84 -11.28 10.27
C PRO A 30 13.42 -12.59 9.59
N ILE A 31 12.18 -12.67 9.10
CA ILE A 31 11.86 -13.63 8.05
C ILE A 31 12.46 -13.14 6.74
N THR A 32 13.76 -13.40 6.61
CA THR A 32 14.49 -13.37 5.35
C THR A 32 13.77 -14.30 4.37
N LYS A 33 12.91 -13.74 3.53
CA LYS A 33 12.71 -14.26 2.18
C LYS A 33 13.28 -13.22 1.22
N THR A 34 14.59 -13.34 1.06
CA THR A 34 15.37 -12.80 -0.06
C THR A 34 14.68 -13.12 -1.38
N GLU A 35 14.97 -12.27 -2.37
CA GLU A 35 14.71 -12.41 -3.81
C GLU A 35 13.53 -11.60 -4.34
N ALA A 36 13.76 -10.28 -4.51
CA ALA A 36 13.26 -9.56 -5.69
C ALA A 36 14.11 -8.32 -5.97
N SER A 37 15.44 -8.45 -6.03
CA SER A 37 16.24 -7.43 -6.71
C SER A 37 16.04 -7.59 -8.22
N THR A 38 14.91 -7.10 -8.74
CA THR A 38 14.73 -6.90 -10.17
C THR A 38 13.83 -5.70 -10.37
N ASN A 39 14.47 -4.54 -10.52
CA ASN A 39 13.90 -3.35 -11.16
C ASN A 39 12.46 -2.98 -10.74
N GLN A 40 12.22 -2.85 -9.43
CA GLN A 40 10.96 -2.41 -8.82
C GLN A 40 10.85 -0.86 -8.81
N GLN A 41 11.23 -0.18 -9.90
CA GLN A 41 11.26 1.27 -9.93
C GLN A 41 9.83 1.84 -9.75
N ASP A 42 9.51 2.22 -8.52
CA ASP A 42 8.34 2.98 -8.06
C ASP A 42 6.98 2.25 -7.93
N TYR A 43 6.95 1.07 -7.30
CA TYR A 43 5.68 0.58 -6.73
C TYR A 43 5.33 1.33 -5.44
N LYS A 44 4.16 1.97 -5.40
CA LYS A 44 3.62 2.67 -4.23
C LYS A 44 2.54 1.84 -3.55
N GLN A 45 2.60 1.75 -2.23
CA GLN A 45 1.58 1.03 -1.47
C GLN A 45 0.22 1.69 -1.62
N VAL A 46 -0.81 0.87 -1.83
CA VAL A 46 -2.21 1.28 -1.93
C VAL A 46 -3.04 0.49 -0.93
N LYS A 47 -4.13 1.10 -0.44
CA LYS A 47 -5.08 0.37 0.41
C LYS A 47 -5.79 -0.69 -0.43
N ILE A 48 -5.98 -1.87 0.15
CA ILE A 48 -6.69 -2.99 -0.49
C ILE A 48 -8.13 -2.58 -0.90
N ASP A 49 -8.76 -1.70 -0.13
CA ASP A 49 -10.09 -1.15 -0.43
C ASP A 49 -10.13 -0.32 -1.71
N LYS A 50 -8.98 0.18 -2.19
CA LYS A 50 -8.84 0.92 -3.43
C LYS A 50 -8.60 0.02 -4.65
N LEU A 51 -8.40 -1.28 -4.45
CA LEU A 51 -8.31 -2.22 -5.57
C LEU A 51 -9.66 -2.36 -6.26
N SER A 52 -9.63 -2.39 -7.59
CA SER A 52 -10.78 -2.70 -8.42
C SER A 52 -11.35 -4.08 -8.08
N GLU A 53 -12.67 -4.23 -8.17
CA GLU A 53 -13.35 -5.53 -8.01
C GLU A 53 -12.80 -6.58 -8.97
N ILE A 54 -12.37 -6.18 -10.17
CA ILE A 54 -11.77 -7.08 -11.16
C ILE A 54 -10.52 -7.76 -10.58
N ILE A 55 -9.68 -7.02 -9.85
CA ILE A 55 -8.46 -7.56 -9.25
C ILE A 55 -8.80 -8.47 -8.08
N LYS A 56 -9.76 -8.09 -7.23
CA LYS A 56 -10.22 -8.91 -6.11
C LYS A 56 -10.81 -10.24 -6.59
N ALA A 57 -11.68 -10.17 -7.60
CA ALA A 57 -12.27 -11.35 -8.22
C ALA A 57 -11.23 -12.26 -8.89
N ALA A 58 -10.21 -11.68 -9.53
CA ALA A 58 -9.11 -12.47 -10.07
C ALA A 58 -8.35 -13.22 -8.96
N VAL A 59 -8.06 -12.56 -7.82
CA VAL A 59 -7.42 -13.22 -6.67
C VAL A 59 -8.30 -14.35 -6.13
N GLU A 60 -9.59 -14.10 -5.89
CA GLU A 60 -10.52 -15.11 -5.37
C GLU A 60 -10.67 -16.31 -6.33
N LYS A 61 -10.63 -16.06 -7.64
CA LYS A 61 -10.75 -17.10 -8.66
C LYS A 61 -9.49 -17.96 -8.77
N ASP A 62 -8.33 -17.33 -8.88
CA ASP A 62 -7.07 -18.01 -9.21
C ASP A 62 -6.26 -18.40 -7.97
N PHE A 63 -6.56 -17.78 -6.83
CA PHE A 63 -5.95 -18.04 -5.52
C PHE A 63 -7.04 -18.09 -4.42
N PRO A 64 -7.96 -19.08 -4.44
CA PRO A 64 -9.13 -19.10 -3.56
C PRO A 64 -8.83 -19.19 -2.07
N GLU A 65 -7.65 -19.73 -1.70
CA GLU A 65 -7.19 -19.83 -0.31
C GLU A 65 -6.34 -18.63 0.12
N ALA A 66 -6.13 -17.66 -0.78
CA ALA A 66 -5.30 -16.51 -0.53
C ALA A 66 -6.09 -15.30 -0.02
N ARG A 67 -5.47 -14.56 0.89
CA ARG A 67 -5.91 -13.22 1.29
C ARG A 67 -4.90 -12.19 0.81
N ILE A 68 -5.37 -11.08 0.24
CA ILE A 68 -4.49 -9.94 -0.07
C ILE A 68 -4.03 -9.32 1.27
N SER A 69 -2.74 -9.43 1.57
CA SER A 69 -2.12 -8.82 2.75
C SER A 69 -1.67 -7.39 2.45
N GLU A 70 -1.06 -7.20 1.29
CA GLU A 70 -0.56 -5.90 0.86
C GLU A 70 -0.76 -5.72 -0.64
N ALA A 71 -0.93 -4.46 -1.04
CA ALA A 71 -1.13 -4.08 -2.43
C ALA A 71 -0.31 -2.86 -2.78
N TYR A 72 0.28 -2.88 -3.96
CA TYR A 72 1.11 -1.81 -4.48
C TYR A 72 0.77 -1.57 -5.95
N THR A 73 0.81 -0.32 -6.41
CA THR A 73 0.63 0.04 -7.82
C THR A 73 1.87 0.75 -8.36
N ASP A 74 2.20 0.52 -9.63
CA ASP A 74 3.20 1.30 -10.36
C ASP A 74 2.57 2.54 -11.02
N LYS A 75 3.39 3.29 -11.78
CA LYS A 75 2.97 4.51 -12.51
C LYS A 75 2.15 4.22 -13.77
N ILE A 76 2.11 2.97 -14.25
CA ILE A 76 1.45 2.58 -15.50
C ILE A 76 0.18 1.74 -15.26
N GLY A 77 -0.17 1.49 -13.99
CA GLY A 77 -1.42 0.81 -13.60
C GLY A 77 -1.28 -0.71 -13.45
N ASN A 78 -0.07 -1.22 -13.26
CA ASN A 78 0.12 -2.59 -12.79
C ASN A 78 0.18 -2.64 -11.27
N TYR A 79 -0.20 -3.79 -10.74
CA TYR A 79 -0.29 -4.08 -9.34
C TYR A 79 0.67 -5.19 -8.95
N LYS A 80 1.38 -4.98 -7.85
CA LYS A 80 2.08 -6.02 -7.10
C LYS A 80 1.24 -6.33 -5.86
N LEU A 81 0.84 -7.58 -5.71
CA LEU A 81 0.04 -8.05 -4.58
C LEU A 81 0.84 -9.05 -3.76
N ILE A 82 0.81 -8.89 -2.45
CA ILE A 82 1.31 -9.88 -1.50
C ILE A 82 0.09 -10.63 -0.97
N LEU A 83 0.03 -11.92 -1.30
CA LEU A 83 -1.02 -12.84 -0.91
C LEU A 83 -0.56 -13.67 0.28
N ALA A 84 -1.31 -13.70 1.37
CA ALA A 84 -1.12 -14.66 2.46
C ALA A 84 -1.92 -15.94 2.17
N ILE A 85 -1.27 -17.08 2.30
CA ILE A 85 -1.84 -18.42 2.11
C ILE A 85 -1.42 -19.24 3.34
N GLY A 86 -2.33 -19.39 4.31
CA GLY A 86 -1.98 -19.97 5.62
C GLY A 86 -0.89 -19.17 6.32
N ASN A 87 0.26 -19.81 6.58
CA ASN A 87 1.43 -19.17 7.18
C ASN A 87 2.45 -18.66 6.15
N ASP A 88 2.19 -18.86 4.86
CA ASP A 88 3.09 -18.46 3.78
C ASP A 88 2.61 -17.18 3.08
N THR A 89 3.54 -16.49 2.43
CA THR A 89 3.23 -15.36 1.56
C THR A 89 3.73 -15.60 0.13
N LYS A 90 2.92 -15.16 -0.84
CA LYS A 90 3.21 -15.23 -2.28
C LYS A 90 3.09 -13.85 -2.90
N THR A 91 4.09 -13.43 -3.65
CA THR A 91 4.03 -12.20 -4.45
C THR A 91 3.53 -12.53 -5.85
N VAL A 92 2.52 -11.79 -6.32
CA VAL A 92 1.99 -11.91 -7.68
C VAL A 92 1.87 -10.52 -8.32
N TYR A 93 1.89 -10.48 -9.65
CA TYR A 93 1.78 -9.24 -10.42
C TYR A 93 0.63 -9.34 -11.42
N THR A 94 -0.15 -8.28 -11.52
CA THR A 94 -1.33 -8.21 -12.39
C THR A 94 -1.53 -6.81 -12.94
N ASN A 95 -2.16 -6.69 -14.11
CA ASN A 95 -2.58 -5.40 -14.62
C ASN A 95 -3.96 -4.99 -14.07
N ALA A 96 -4.44 -3.79 -14.40
CA ALA A 96 -5.76 -3.31 -13.98
C ALA A 96 -6.95 -4.19 -14.45
N ARG A 97 -6.73 -5.12 -15.39
CA ARG A 97 -7.73 -6.05 -15.92
C ARG A 97 -7.72 -7.41 -15.19
N GLY A 98 -6.86 -7.59 -14.19
CA GLY A 98 -6.71 -8.87 -13.49
C GLY A 98 -5.91 -9.91 -14.28
N GLU A 99 -5.19 -9.52 -15.33
CA GLU A 99 -4.35 -10.43 -16.11
C GLU A 99 -2.98 -10.56 -15.43
N TRP A 100 -2.62 -11.79 -15.02
CA TRP A 100 -1.37 -12.08 -14.34
C TRP A 100 -0.18 -12.04 -15.29
N PHE A 101 0.94 -11.50 -14.82
CA PHE A 101 2.20 -11.52 -15.57
C PHE A 101 3.38 -11.77 -14.63
N ASP A 102 4.49 -12.21 -15.22
CA ASP A 102 5.77 -12.33 -14.52
C ASP A 102 6.70 -11.21 -15.01
N PRO A 103 7.08 -10.24 -14.16
CA PRO A 103 7.96 -9.13 -14.55
C PRO A 103 9.38 -9.60 -14.92
N ASN A 104 9.77 -10.82 -14.54
CA ASN A 104 11.11 -11.37 -14.77
C ASN A 104 11.17 -12.33 -15.96
N LYS A 105 10.03 -12.70 -16.54
CA LYS A 105 9.99 -13.60 -17.69
C LYS A 105 10.50 -12.86 -18.92
N LYS A 106 11.76 -13.11 -19.26
CA LYS A 106 12.32 -12.71 -20.55
C LYS A 106 11.67 -13.58 -21.64
N GLY A 107 11.07 -12.91 -22.63
CA GLY A 107 10.52 -13.56 -23.82
C GLY A 107 11.57 -14.22 -24.68
#